data_AF-A0A9N8EI81-F1
#
_entry.id   AF-A0A9N8EI81-F1
#
_cell.length_a   1.000
_cell.length_b   1.000
_cell.length_c   1.000
_cell.angle_alpha   90.00
_cell.angle_beta   90.00
_cell.angle_gamma   90.00
#
_symmetry.space_group_name_H-M   'P 1'
#
loop_
_entity.id
_entity.type
_entity.pdbx_description
1 polymer ?
#
loop_
_entity_poly.entity_id
_entity_poly.type
_entity_poly.pdbx_seq_one_letter_code
_entity_poly.pdbx_strand_id
1 'polypeptide(L)'
;MSVSSIEQTINLAKNQGMAPEFESCHAYAVFPSITSVAIGIGGKGGTGEVFLKDGMKLGDATYAVGTLGGFGAENIKQIVFLENAEATQKFTSGKFELKYDYHATIGGASAGVSVGTTTGAQGNAGDGGSHGVAYMNGVKVVAITSKGLYICGPIAGGAFAELGAGKYMFTPISA
;
A
#
# COMPACT_ATOMS: atom_id res chain seq x y z
N MET A 1 11.14 -23.10 12.27
CA MET A 1 9.99 -22.21 12.54
C MET A 1 9.62 -21.55 11.22
N SER A 2 8.39 -21.72 10.73
CA SER A 2 7.94 -21.02 9.52
C SER A 2 7.67 -19.57 9.88
N VAL A 3 8.39 -18.64 9.23
CA VAL A 3 8.13 -17.20 9.33
C VAL A 3 6.73 -16.93 8.77
N SER A 4 5.94 -16.09 9.44
CA SER A 4 4.58 -15.78 8.99
C SER A 4 4.59 -15.01 7.64
N SER A 5 3.53 -15.14 6.83
CA SER A 5 3.43 -14.42 5.55
C SER A 5 3.50 -12.89 5.72
N ILE A 6 3.10 -12.40 6.89
CA ILE A 6 3.13 -10.99 7.28
C ILE A 6 4.58 -10.53 7.48
N GLU A 7 5.34 -11.25 8.30
CA GLU A 7 6.77 -10.98 8.49
C GLU A 7 7.57 -11.12 7.20
N GLN A 8 7.25 -12.12 6.37
CA GLN A 8 7.86 -12.27 5.04
C GLN A 8 7.60 -11.05 4.16
N THR A 9 6.39 -10.48 4.22
CA THR A 9 6.02 -9.29 3.45
C THR A 9 6.73 -8.04 3.96
N ILE A 10 6.81 -7.86 5.29
CA ILE A 10 7.56 -6.76 5.92
C ILE A 10 9.04 -6.84 5.55
N ASN A 11 9.67 -8.01 5.69
CA ASN A 11 11.08 -8.20 5.37
C ASN A 11 11.36 -7.97 3.89
N LEU A 12 10.46 -8.42 3.00
CA LEU A 12 10.57 -8.15 1.58
C LEU A 12 10.52 -6.64 1.28
N ALA A 13 9.60 -5.90 1.89
CA ALA A 13 9.49 -4.45 1.72
C ALA A 13 10.75 -3.72 2.23
N LYS A 14 11.25 -4.10 3.40
CA LYS A 14 12.50 -3.55 3.96
C LYS A 14 13.68 -3.79 3.01
N ASN A 15 13.81 -5.00 2.47
CA ASN A 15 14.84 -5.34 1.49
C ASN A 15 14.72 -4.58 0.16
N GLN A 16 13.53 -4.05 -0.16
CA GLN A 16 13.29 -3.17 -1.32
C GLN A 16 13.36 -1.68 -0.96
N GLY A 17 13.96 -1.32 0.18
CA GLY A 17 14.23 0.07 0.57
C GLY A 17 13.13 0.76 1.38
N MET A 18 12.08 0.04 1.81
CA MET A 18 10.99 0.64 2.61
C MET A 18 11.27 0.70 4.12
N ALA A 19 12.46 0.29 4.58
CA ALA A 19 12.78 0.32 6.02
C ALA A 19 12.52 1.68 6.69
N PRO A 20 12.89 2.84 6.10
CA PRO A 20 12.62 4.15 6.70
C PRO A 20 11.13 4.49 6.86
N GLU A 21 10.26 3.94 6.01
CA GLU A 21 8.81 4.16 6.10
C GLU A 21 8.23 3.47 7.34
N PHE A 22 8.69 2.27 7.67
CA PHE A 22 8.29 1.58 8.90
C PHE A 22 8.74 2.34 10.16
N GLU A 23 9.87 3.04 10.10
CA GLU A 23 10.41 3.80 11.23
C GLU A 23 9.72 5.17 11.41
N SER A 24 9.25 5.78 10.32
CA SER A 24 8.66 7.12 10.32
C SER A 24 7.13 7.14 10.43
N CYS A 25 6.44 6.08 9.97
CA CYS A 25 4.98 6.01 10.05
C CYS A 25 4.48 5.93 11.51
N HIS A 26 3.21 6.25 11.71
CA HIS A 26 2.52 6.00 12.97
C HIS A 26 2.01 4.55 13.06
N ALA A 27 1.47 4.05 11.95
CA ALA A 27 0.95 2.69 11.83
C ALA A 27 1.07 2.19 10.38
N TYR A 28 0.97 0.88 10.19
CA TYR A 28 0.97 0.27 8.86
C TYR A 28 0.06 -0.96 8.82
N ALA A 29 -0.57 -1.17 7.66
CA ALA A 29 -1.36 -2.38 7.38
C ALA A 29 -0.64 -3.25 6.35
N VAL A 30 -0.54 -4.54 6.60
CA VAL A 30 0.18 -5.51 5.75
C VAL A 30 -0.81 -6.52 5.17
N PHE A 31 -0.88 -6.58 3.85
CA PHE A 31 -1.69 -7.53 3.10
C PHE A 31 -0.75 -8.46 2.31
N PRO A 32 -0.49 -9.67 2.81
CA PRO A 32 0.50 -10.56 2.18
C PRO A 32 0.01 -11.20 0.88
N SER A 33 -1.29 -11.09 0.57
CA SER A 33 -1.92 -11.72 -0.58
C SER A 33 -3.16 -10.94 -0.99
N ILE A 34 -3.04 -10.12 -2.02
CA ILE A 34 -4.13 -9.53 -2.79
C ILE A 34 -4.27 -10.32 -4.07
N THR A 35 -5.44 -10.92 -4.28
CA THR A 35 -5.73 -11.73 -5.46
C THR A 35 -7.13 -11.43 -5.98
N SER A 36 -7.44 -11.94 -7.17
CA SER A 36 -8.80 -11.89 -7.72
C SER A 36 -9.74 -12.68 -6.81
N VAL A 37 -10.78 -12.02 -6.30
CA VAL A 37 -11.85 -12.71 -5.59
C VAL A 37 -12.89 -13.07 -6.65
N ALA A 38 -13.08 -14.36 -6.88
CA ALA A 38 -14.03 -14.90 -7.86
C ALA A 38 -15.49 -14.75 -7.36
N ILE A 39 -15.96 -13.52 -7.14
CA ILE A 39 -17.39 -13.21 -6.94
C ILE A 39 -17.95 -12.68 -8.26
N GLY A 40 -17.96 -13.46 -9.35
CA GLY A 40 -18.73 -13.22 -10.59
C GLY A 40 -18.75 -11.84 -11.30
N ILE A 41 -18.03 -10.83 -10.78
CA ILE A 41 -18.17 -9.39 -11.09
C ILE A 41 -16.77 -8.74 -11.23
N GLY A 42 -15.66 -9.49 -11.11
CA GLY A 42 -14.31 -8.99 -11.43
C GLY A 42 -13.63 -8.15 -10.34
N GLY A 43 -13.74 -8.52 -9.06
CA GLY A 43 -13.07 -7.82 -7.96
C GLY A 43 -11.73 -8.43 -7.53
N LYS A 44 -10.92 -7.62 -6.83
CA LYS A 44 -9.73 -8.07 -6.08
C LYS A 44 -9.90 -7.79 -4.61
N GLY A 45 -9.24 -8.60 -3.80
CA GLY A 45 -9.30 -8.46 -2.37
C GLY A 45 -8.26 -9.33 -1.67
N GLY A 46 -8.13 -9.08 -0.38
CA GLY A 46 -7.23 -9.82 0.48
C GLY A 46 -7.41 -9.43 1.93
N THR A 47 -6.89 -10.27 2.82
CA THR A 47 -6.87 -10.01 4.25
C THR A 47 -5.47 -9.57 4.67
N GLY A 48 -5.41 -8.84 5.76
CA GLY A 48 -4.19 -8.30 6.30
C GLY A 48 -4.32 -7.97 7.78
N GLU A 49 -3.22 -7.50 8.36
CA GLU A 49 -3.13 -7.12 9.76
C GLU A 49 -2.61 -5.68 9.87
N VAL A 50 -3.07 -4.95 10.88
CA VAL A 50 -2.67 -3.57 11.15
C VAL A 50 -1.82 -3.52 12.41
N PHE A 51 -0.71 -2.80 12.33
CA PHE A 51 0.25 -2.66 13.42
C PHE A 51 0.56 -1.19 13.67
N LEU A 52 0.87 -0.86 14.92
CA LEU A 52 1.62 0.36 15.25
C LEU A 52 3.08 0.21 14.82
N LYS A 53 3.79 1.32 14.69
CA LYS A 53 5.21 1.34 14.32
C LYS A 53 6.12 0.48 15.20
N ASP A 54 5.75 0.28 16.46
CA ASP A 54 6.47 -0.55 17.43
C ASP A 54 6.20 -2.06 17.27
N GLY A 55 5.33 -2.44 16.33
CA GLY A 55 4.94 -3.82 16.05
C GLY A 55 3.73 -4.30 16.84
N MET A 56 3.10 -3.46 17.66
CA MET A 56 1.86 -3.83 18.35
C MET A 56 0.72 -4.02 17.34
N LYS A 57 0.14 -5.22 17.28
CA LYS A 57 -1.04 -5.51 16.45
C LYS A 57 -2.26 -4.76 16.99
N LEU A 58 -2.91 -3.97 16.12
CA LEU A 58 -4.15 -3.25 16.40
C LEU A 58 -5.40 -4.06 16.03
N GLY A 59 -5.31 -4.87 14.98
CA GLY A 59 -6.45 -5.62 14.47
C GLY A 59 -6.21 -6.21 13.09
N ASP A 60 -7.27 -6.75 12.52
CA ASP A 60 -7.30 -7.28 11.16
C ASP A 60 -7.88 -6.25 10.19
N ALA A 61 -7.52 -6.34 8.92
CA ALA A 61 -8.08 -5.53 7.86
C ALA A 61 -8.41 -6.38 6.65
N THR A 62 -9.50 -6.03 5.96
CA THR A 62 -9.85 -6.61 4.66
C THR A 62 -9.78 -5.51 3.61
N TYR A 63 -9.20 -5.83 2.46
CA TYR A 63 -9.11 -4.97 1.29
C TYR A 63 -10.03 -5.48 0.18
N ALA A 64 -10.70 -4.56 -0.51
CA ALA A 64 -11.49 -4.87 -1.70
C ALA A 64 -11.47 -3.72 -2.72
N VAL A 65 -11.36 -4.07 -4.00
CA VAL A 65 -11.48 -3.13 -5.12
C VAL A 65 -12.18 -3.79 -6.31
N GLY A 66 -13.02 -3.05 -7.03
CA GLY A 66 -13.54 -3.49 -8.32
C GLY A 66 -12.50 -3.27 -9.41
N THR A 67 -12.21 -4.28 -10.22
CA THR A 67 -11.17 -4.21 -11.26
C THR A 67 -11.79 -4.42 -12.64
N LEU A 68 -11.47 -3.57 -13.62
CA LEU A 68 -11.99 -3.71 -15.00
C LEU A 68 -11.13 -4.61 -15.91
N GLY A 69 -10.00 -5.16 -15.40
CA GLY A 69 -9.18 -6.14 -16.12
C GLY A 69 -7.66 -6.05 -15.89
N GLY A 70 -7.20 -5.52 -14.77
CA GLY A 70 -5.82 -4.99 -14.65
C GLY A 70 -4.75 -5.84 -13.97
N PHE A 71 -5.08 -6.79 -13.08
CA PHE A 71 -4.08 -7.71 -12.56
C PHE A 71 -4.44 -9.13 -12.93
N GLY A 72 -3.58 -9.79 -13.69
CA GLY A 72 -3.74 -11.21 -14.05
C GLY A 72 -3.75 -12.13 -12.82
N ALA A 73 -3.26 -13.36 -12.99
CA ALA A 73 -3.16 -14.34 -11.90
C ALA A 73 -2.03 -14.03 -10.88
N GLU A 74 -1.49 -12.81 -10.88
CA GLU A 74 -0.39 -12.44 -10.00
C GLU A 74 -0.90 -12.11 -8.60
N ASN A 75 -0.33 -12.77 -7.61
CA ASN A 75 -0.55 -12.49 -6.20
C ASN A 75 0.31 -11.28 -5.80
N ILE A 76 -0.35 -10.23 -5.30
CA ILE A 76 0.33 -8.98 -4.95
C ILE A 76 0.38 -8.86 -3.44
N LYS A 77 1.53 -8.42 -2.92
CA LYS A 77 1.64 -7.99 -1.53
C LYS A 77 1.41 -6.50 -1.47
N GLN A 78 0.61 -6.03 -0.52
CA GLN A 78 0.35 -4.61 -0.34
C GLN A 78 0.69 -4.19 1.08
N ILE A 79 1.28 -3.02 1.25
CA ILE A 79 1.47 -2.35 2.53
C ILE A 79 0.86 -0.96 2.44
N VAL A 80 0.11 -0.57 3.47
CA VAL A 80 -0.44 0.77 3.60
C VAL A 80 0.22 1.42 4.81
N PHE A 81 1.03 2.44 4.59
CA PHE A 81 1.62 3.23 5.66
C PHE A 81 0.69 4.40 6.01
N LEU A 82 0.57 4.69 7.30
CA LEU A 82 -0.26 5.75 7.87
C LEU A 82 0.66 6.73 8.59
N GLU A 83 0.73 7.96 8.09
CA GLU A 83 1.74 8.96 8.49
C GLU A 83 1.62 9.35 9.97
N ASN A 84 0.39 9.55 10.43
CA ASN A 84 0.11 10.16 11.72
C ASN A 84 -1.11 9.51 12.40
N ALA A 85 -1.37 9.94 13.64
CA ALA A 85 -2.48 9.43 14.44
C ALA A 85 -3.85 9.67 13.80
N GLU A 86 -4.02 10.79 13.09
CA GLU A 86 -5.28 11.10 12.39
C GLU A 86 -5.53 10.14 11.22
N ALA A 87 -4.52 9.88 10.39
CA ALA A 87 -4.60 8.89 9.32
C ALA A 87 -4.86 7.48 9.87
N THR A 88 -4.21 7.16 11.00
CA THR A 88 -4.43 5.89 11.71
C THR A 88 -5.87 5.75 12.17
N GLN A 89 -6.39 6.76 12.87
CA GLN A 89 -7.77 6.77 13.34
C GLN A 89 -8.78 6.66 12.19
N LYS A 90 -8.58 7.40 11.10
CA LYS A 90 -9.44 7.33 9.92
C LYS A 90 -9.45 5.92 9.33
N PHE A 91 -8.28 5.30 9.19
CA PHE A 91 -8.16 3.93 8.66
C PHE A 91 -8.83 2.90 9.58
N THR A 92 -8.71 3.06 10.90
CA THR A 92 -9.22 2.10 11.90
C THR A 92 -10.64 2.38 12.38
N SER A 93 -11.32 3.41 11.85
CA SER A 93 -12.71 3.74 12.23
C SER A 93 -13.78 2.81 11.63
N GLY A 94 -13.37 1.69 11.01
CA GLY A 94 -14.27 0.73 10.38
C GLY A 94 -14.07 0.70 8.87
N LYS A 95 -14.94 1.36 8.10
CA LYS A 95 -14.83 1.42 6.63
C LYS A 95 -14.01 2.64 6.22
N PHE A 96 -12.90 2.40 5.55
CA PHE A 96 -12.03 3.42 5.00
C PHE A 96 -11.94 3.27 3.49
N GLU A 97 -12.14 4.36 2.76
CA GLU A 97 -12.01 4.38 1.30
C GLU A 97 -10.90 5.37 0.94
N LEU A 98 -9.86 4.87 0.28
CA LEU A 98 -8.87 5.75 -0.31
C LEU A 98 -9.45 6.37 -1.57
N LYS A 99 -9.75 7.66 -1.47
CA LYS A 99 -10.13 8.49 -2.61
C LYS A 99 -9.04 9.53 -2.81
N TYR A 100 -8.36 9.46 -3.94
CA TYR A 100 -7.47 10.52 -4.35
C TYR A 100 -8.31 11.65 -4.92
N ASP A 101 -8.42 12.77 -4.18
CA ASP A 101 -8.97 13.99 -4.73
C ASP A 101 -8.00 14.51 -5.80
N TYR A 102 -8.43 14.47 -7.07
CA TYR A 102 -7.70 15.03 -8.21
C TYR A 102 -7.54 16.57 -8.12
N HIS A 103 -8.15 17.21 -7.12
CA HIS A 103 -8.19 18.65 -6.90
C HIS A 103 -7.29 19.10 -5.74
N ALA A 104 -6.01 18.72 -5.76
CA ALA A 104 -5.00 19.39 -4.94
C ALA A 104 -3.87 19.85 -5.87
N THR A 105 -4.03 21.05 -6.41
CA THR A 105 -2.93 21.84 -6.98
C THR A 105 -2.03 22.28 -5.82
N ILE A 106 -1.22 21.36 -5.30
CA ILE A 106 0.00 21.70 -4.57
C ILE A 106 1.14 21.23 -5.45
N GLY A 107 1.95 22.18 -5.91
CA GLY A 107 3.02 21.98 -6.88
C GLY A 107 4.07 20.99 -6.40
N GLY A 108 3.90 19.73 -6.77
CA GLY A 108 4.88 18.67 -6.61
C GLY A 108 4.44 17.46 -7.44
N ALA A 109 5.03 17.32 -8.62
CA ALA A 109 4.82 16.17 -9.49
C ALA A 109 4.92 14.86 -8.71
N SER A 110 3.91 14.00 -8.80
CA SER A 110 4.00 12.65 -8.24
C SER A 110 3.68 11.65 -9.33
N ALA A 111 4.55 11.54 -10.35
CA ALA A 111 4.51 10.45 -11.31
C ALA A 111 4.28 9.11 -10.57
N GLY A 112 3.49 8.19 -11.11
CA GLY A 112 3.44 6.83 -10.60
C GLY A 112 4.84 6.24 -10.68
N VAL A 113 5.58 6.27 -9.57
CA VAL A 113 6.95 5.78 -9.53
C VAL A 113 6.88 4.27 -9.28
N SER A 114 7.18 3.49 -10.32
CA SER A 114 7.76 2.17 -10.14
C SER A 114 9.13 2.36 -9.50
N VAL A 115 9.26 2.01 -8.22
CA VAL A 115 10.58 1.86 -7.59
C VAL A 115 11.09 0.49 -8.01
N GLY A 116 11.48 0.40 -9.29
CA GLY A 116 12.14 -0.77 -9.81
C GLY A 116 13.55 -0.85 -9.23
N THR A 117 13.85 -1.96 -8.56
CA THR A 117 15.24 -2.45 -8.41
C THR A 117 15.77 -3.05 -9.73
N THR A 118 15.14 -2.74 -10.86
CA THR A 118 15.63 -3.07 -12.19
C THR A 118 15.85 -1.78 -12.99
N THR A 119 17.10 -1.59 -13.40
CA THR A 119 17.59 -0.66 -14.41
C THR A 119 16.53 -0.38 -15.50
N GLY A 120 15.89 0.79 -15.46
CA GLY A 120 15.06 1.25 -16.59
C GLY A 120 13.74 1.96 -16.26
N ALA A 121 13.71 2.91 -15.31
CA ALA A 121 12.74 4.01 -15.30
C ALA A 121 13.29 5.16 -14.47
N GLN A 122 14.32 5.81 -14.99
CA GLN A 122 14.91 7.02 -14.42
C GLN A 122 13.97 8.20 -14.71
N GLY A 123 13.07 8.52 -13.78
CA GLY A 123 12.53 9.87 -13.66
C GLY A 123 13.57 10.73 -12.94
N ASN A 124 14.03 11.81 -13.58
CA ASN A 124 15.07 12.69 -13.05
C ASN A 124 14.78 13.15 -11.61
N ALA A 125 15.49 12.55 -10.64
CA ALA A 125 15.75 13.15 -9.34
C ALA A 125 17.28 13.28 -9.24
N GLY A 126 17.75 14.52 -9.20
CA GLY A 126 19.15 14.81 -8.86
C GLY A 126 19.45 14.32 -7.45
N ASP A 127 20.73 13.97 -7.24
CA ASP A 127 21.45 13.85 -5.96
C ASP A 127 20.61 13.58 -4.69
N GLY A 128 20.75 12.35 -4.16
CA GLY A 128 20.54 12.06 -2.74
C GLY A 128 19.09 12.01 -2.25
N GLY A 129 18.54 10.80 -2.09
CA GLY A 129 17.32 10.58 -1.30
C GLY A 129 16.02 10.59 -2.10
N SER A 130 15.80 9.59 -2.97
CA SER A 130 14.50 9.42 -3.63
C SER A 130 13.57 8.49 -2.84
N HIS A 131 13.02 9.01 -1.73
CA HIS A 131 11.81 8.49 -1.04
C HIS A 131 10.54 9.18 -1.60
N GLY A 132 10.55 9.50 -2.89
CA GLY A 132 9.80 10.58 -3.53
C GLY A 132 8.34 10.28 -3.89
N VAL A 133 7.57 9.70 -2.98
CA VAL A 133 6.13 9.91 -2.97
C VAL A 133 5.71 10.31 -1.57
N ALA A 134 5.21 11.53 -1.45
CA ALA A 134 4.63 12.02 -0.21
C ALA A 134 3.42 11.17 0.17
N TYR A 135 3.13 11.10 1.46
CA TYR A 135 1.84 10.62 1.93
C TYR A 135 0.73 11.44 1.26
N MET A 136 -0.21 10.77 0.60
CA MET A 136 -1.40 11.40 0.05
C MET A 136 -2.48 11.35 1.12
N ASN A 137 -2.84 12.51 1.67
CA ASN A 137 -3.80 12.63 2.77
C ASN A 137 -3.41 11.76 4.00
N GLY A 138 -2.11 11.72 4.32
CA GLY A 138 -1.59 10.91 5.42
C GLY A 138 -1.48 9.41 5.14
N VAL A 139 -1.69 8.97 3.89
CA VAL A 139 -1.60 7.55 3.51
C VAL A 139 -0.66 7.32 2.32
N LYS A 140 0.16 6.26 2.41
CA LYS A 140 1.03 5.78 1.33
C LYS A 140 0.74 4.31 1.08
N VAL A 141 0.41 3.95 -0.16
CA VAL A 141 0.12 2.56 -0.54
C VAL A 141 1.26 2.02 -1.38
N VAL A 142 1.84 0.90 -0.96
CA VAL A 142 2.93 0.22 -1.63
C VAL A 142 2.45 -1.16 -2.07
N ALA A 143 2.69 -1.51 -3.33
CA ALA A 143 2.46 -2.84 -3.87
C ALA A 143 3.80 -3.49 -4.24
N ILE A 144 3.96 -4.77 -3.90
CA ILE A 144 5.13 -5.57 -4.22
C ILE A 144 4.67 -6.75 -5.06
N THR A 145 5.24 -6.87 -6.25
CA THR A 145 4.96 -7.93 -7.22
C THR A 145 6.22 -8.73 -7.50
N SER A 146 6.13 -9.76 -8.34
CA SER A 146 7.31 -10.49 -8.84
C SER A 146 8.28 -9.59 -9.62
N LYS A 147 7.78 -8.45 -10.14
CA LYS A 147 8.54 -7.50 -10.96
C LYS A 147 9.18 -6.37 -10.17
N GLY A 148 8.83 -6.20 -8.89
CA GLY A 148 9.40 -5.17 -8.02
C GLY A 148 8.36 -4.45 -7.18
N LEU A 149 8.78 -3.30 -6.64
CA LEU A 149 7.98 -2.45 -5.76
C LEU A 149 7.39 -1.26 -6.53
N TYR A 150 6.12 -0.99 -6.26
CA TYR A 150 5.35 0.08 -6.88
C TYR A 150 4.70 0.91 -5.80
N ILE A 151 4.72 2.23 -5.96
CA ILE A 151 3.96 3.10 -5.07
C ILE A 151 2.69 3.51 -5.79
N CYS A 152 1.56 3.16 -5.19
CA CYS A 152 0.23 3.32 -5.76
C CYS A 152 -0.29 4.73 -5.46
N GLY A 153 -0.83 5.38 -6.50
CA GLY A 153 -1.40 6.73 -6.42
C GLY A 153 -2.16 7.07 -7.71
N PRO A 154 -2.80 8.24 -7.82
CA PRO A 154 -3.65 8.61 -8.95
C PRO A 154 -2.89 8.72 -10.28
N ILE A 155 -1.56 8.77 -10.21
CA ILE A 155 -0.67 8.90 -11.38
C ILE A 155 -0.02 7.54 -11.73
N ALA A 156 -0.23 6.51 -10.92
CA ALA A 156 0.10 5.13 -11.27
C ALA A 156 -0.91 4.63 -12.30
N GLY A 157 -0.64 4.78 -13.59
CA GLY A 157 -1.58 4.33 -14.63
C GLY A 157 -2.00 2.86 -14.48
N GLY A 158 -3.22 2.54 -14.93
CA GLY A 158 -3.73 1.16 -14.96
C GLY A 158 -3.99 0.56 -13.59
N ALA A 159 -3.62 -0.71 -13.43
CA ALA A 159 -3.99 -1.54 -12.29
C ALA A 159 -3.56 -0.94 -10.94
N PHE A 160 -2.36 -0.36 -10.85
CA PHE A 160 -1.82 0.17 -9.59
C PHE A 160 -2.55 1.44 -9.08
N ALA A 161 -3.15 2.26 -9.96
CA ALA A 161 -4.08 3.30 -9.51
C ALA A 161 -5.31 2.68 -8.84
N GLU A 162 -5.84 1.58 -9.40
CA GLU A 162 -6.98 0.87 -8.81
C GLU A 162 -6.61 0.33 -7.42
N LEU A 163 -5.41 -0.26 -7.25
CA LEU A 163 -4.96 -0.73 -5.93
C LEU A 163 -4.97 0.39 -4.89
N GLY A 164 -4.46 1.56 -5.28
CA GLY A 164 -4.42 2.73 -4.41
C GLY A 164 -5.80 3.29 -4.04
N ALA A 165 -6.85 3.01 -4.82
CA ALA A 165 -8.20 3.54 -4.64
C ALA A 165 -9.17 2.54 -3.98
N GLY A 166 -8.64 1.47 -3.38
CA GLY A 166 -9.47 0.41 -2.81
C GLY A 166 -10.13 0.77 -1.49
N LYS A 167 -11.04 -0.11 -1.09
CA LYS A 167 -11.79 -0.02 0.16
C LYS A 167 -11.17 -0.94 1.20
N TYR A 168 -11.10 -0.45 2.43
CA TYR A 168 -10.54 -1.13 3.57
C TYR A 168 -11.60 -1.25 4.65
N MET A 169 -11.67 -2.42 5.29
CA MET A 169 -12.52 -2.64 6.44
C MET A 169 -11.65 -3.15 7.58
N PHE A 170 -11.56 -2.36 8.65
CA PHE A 170 -10.80 -2.69 9.85
C PHE A 170 -11.69 -3.35 10.90
N THR A 171 -11.13 -4.36 11.56
CA THR A 171 -11.72 -5.04 12.70
C THR A 171 -10.70 -5.02 13.84
N PRO A 172 -10.97 -4.35 14.97
CA PRO A 172 -10.03 -4.30 16.09
C PRO A 172 -9.80 -5.70 16.66
N ILE A 173 -8.63 -5.92 17.28
CA ILE A 173 -8.46 -7.10 18.13
C ILE A 173 -9.57 -7.10 19.18
N SER A 174 -10.26 -8.22 19.34
CA SER A 174 -11.25 -8.34 20.41
C SER A 174 -10.51 -8.28 21.74
N ALA A 175 -10.94 -7.37 22.63
CA ALA A 175 -10.47 -7.29 24.00
C ALA A 175 -10.93 -8.51 24.82
#